data_AF-A0A7J3W5X6-F1
#
_entry.id   AF-A0A7J3W5X6-F1
#
_cell.length_a   1.000
_cell.length_b   1.000
_cell.length_c   1.000
_cell.angle_alpha   90.00
_cell.angle_beta   90.00
_cell.angle_gamma   90.00
#
_symmetry.space_group_name_H-M   'P 1'
#
loop_
_entity.id
_entity.type
_entity.pdbx_description
1 polymer ?
#
loop_
_entity_poly.entity_id
_entity_poly.type
_entity_poly.pdbx_seq_one_letter_code
_entity_poly.pdbx_strand_id
1 'polypeptide(L)'
;MKALEGELLEERVIIWSKEAISLYEEAGYGKPMPLESPERLELDLIEATYLLEKGKLKIYVKENNKKRMLDLREMMKIGEGKVNQFHAQYVVYCDLRNKGYLVKTGYKFGAHFRVYEKGVKIKRGPKAPFEHTKFVVHAVPEEAAFSLPEMSRAVRLAHNIRATFVWAVVDKENDVTYYEIKRLKP
;
A
#
# COMPACT_ATOMS: atom_id res chain seq x y z
N MET A 1 8.19 14.13 16.77
CA MET A 1 7.47 14.63 15.58
C MET A 1 5.99 14.60 15.90
N LYS A 2 5.24 15.68 15.68
CA LYS A 2 3.79 15.74 16.00
C LYS A 2 3.02 14.84 15.04
N ALA A 3 2.06 14.06 15.52
CA ALA A 3 1.22 13.22 14.66
C ALA A 3 0.38 14.12 13.72
N LEU A 4 0.31 13.74 12.44
CA LEU A 4 -0.53 14.42 11.45
C LEU A 4 -2.00 14.08 11.70
N GLU A 5 -2.91 14.91 11.18
CA GLU A 5 -4.34 14.66 11.23
C GLU A 5 -4.90 14.43 9.84
N GLY A 6 -5.62 13.33 9.66
CA GLY A 6 -6.31 12.98 8.42
C GLY A 6 -7.82 12.88 8.63
N GLU A 7 -8.58 13.18 7.58
CA GLU A 7 -10.03 13.02 7.52
C GLU A 7 -10.38 11.86 6.59
N LEU A 8 -11.13 10.88 7.10
CA LEU A 8 -11.66 9.80 6.28
C LEU A 8 -12.87 10.31 5.49
N LEU A 9 -12.73 10.34 4.16
CA LEU A 9 -13.78 10.67 3.20
C LEU A 9 -13.91 9.50 2.22
N GLU A 10 -15.08 8.86 2.23
CA GLU A 10 -15.35 7.65 1.44
C GLU A 10 -14.29 6.57 1.65
N GLU A 11 -13.42 6.33 0.67
CA GLU A 11 -12.38 5.28 0.67
C GLU A 11 -10.95 5.84 0.77
N ARG A 12 -10.81 7.10 1.18
CA ARG A 12 -9.54 7.81 1.27
C ARG A 12 -9.42 8.55 2.58
N VAL A 13 -8.19 8.64 3.08
CA VAL A 13 -7.85 9.52 4.21
C VAL A 13 -7.09 10.71 3.68
N ILE A 14 -7.65 11.90 3.85
CA ILE A 14 -7.10 13.16 3.33
C ILE A 14 -6.42 13.92 4.45
N ILE A 15 -5.14 14.25 4.25
CA ILE A 15 -4.37 15.13 5.14
C ILE A 15 -4.31 16.50 4.48
N TRP A 16 -5.10 17.45 4.99
CA TRP A 16 -5.21 18.82 4.50
C TRP A 16 -4.04 19.72 4.95
N SER A 17 -2.81 19.31 4.61
CA SER A 17 -1.60 20.10 4.91
C SER A 17 -0.50 19.86 3.88
N LYS A 18 0.17 20.94 3.47
CA LYS A 18 1.38 20.89 2.62
C LYS A 18 2.53 20.16 3.29
N GLU A 19 2.61 20.21 4.62
CA GLU A 19 3.65 19.51 5.39
C GLU A 19 3.58 18.00 5.18
N ALA A 20 2.37 17.46 4.93
CA ALA A 20 2.17 16.03 4.69
C ALA A 20 2.80 15.55 3.37
N ILE A 21 3.10 16.46 2.43
CA ILE A 21 3.74 16.11 1.15
C ILE A 21 5.12 15.48 1.38
N SER A 22 5.81 15.84 2.46
CA SER A 22 7.07 15.21 2.87
C SER A 22 6.95 13.69 3.04
N LEU A 23 5.80 13.17 3.52
CA LEU A 23 5.56 11.72 3.62
C LEU A 23 5.62 11.02 2.26
N TYR A 24 5.20 11.72 1.19
CA TYR A 24 5.30 11.21 -0.16
C TYR A 24 6.72 11.32 -0.71
N GLU A 25 7.37 12.47 -0.54
CA GLU A 25 8.70 12.72 -1.10
C GLU A 25 9.79 11.85 -0.44
N GLU A 26 9.71 11.68 0.87
CA GLU A 26 10.72 10.96 1.65
C GLU A 26 10.45 9.45 1.69
N ALA A 27 9.19 9.05 1.89
CA ALA A 27 8.83 7.67 2.16
C ALA A 27 7.79 7.08 1.19
N GLY A 28 7.29 7.89 0.24
CA GLY A 28 6.37 7.43 -0.79
C GLY A 28 4.95 7.12 -0.30
N TYR A 29 4.50 7.61 0.86
CA TYR A 29 3.11 7.40 1.28
C TYR A 29 2.15 8.29 0.47
N GLY A 30 0.98 7.75 0.12
CA GLY A 30 -0.12 8.53 -0.45
C GLY A 30 0.12 9.04 -1.86
N LYS A 31 -0.69 10.01 -2.24
CA LYS A 31 -0.63 10.73 -3.50
C LYS A 31 -0.87 12.22 -3.21
N PRO A 32 0.10 13.09 -3.53
CA PRO A 32 -0.09 14.53 -3.41
C PRO A 32 -1.17 15.00 -4.38
N MET A 33 -2.06 15.87 -3.90
CA MET A 33 -3.17 16.42 -4.67
C MET A 33 -3.30 17.93 -4.41
N PRO A 34 -3.68 18.74 -5.42
CA PRO A 34 -3.62 18.41 -6.85
C PRO A 34 -2.20 18.01 -7.30
N LEU A 35 -2.06 17.38 -8.48
CA LEU A 35 -0.77 16.88 -8.96
C LEU A 35 0.24 17.99 -9.28
N GLU A 36 -0.29 19.16 -9.61
CA GLU A 36 0.44 20.41 -9.82
C GLU A 36 0.16 21.29 -8.60
N SER A 37 1.20 21.85 -7.98
CA SER A 37 1.09 22.63 -6.74
C SER A 37 0.31 21.88 -5.62
N PRO A 38 0.80 20.72 -5.16
CA PRO A 38 0.12 19.92 -4.16
C PRO A 38 -0.14 20.70 -2.86
N GLU A 39 -1.33 20.49 -2.30
CA GLU A 39 -1.80 21.16 -1.09
C GLU A 39 -2.26 20.20 -0.01
N ARG A 40 -2.56 18.96 -0.39
CA ARG A 40 -2.97 17.87 0.49
C ARG A 40 -2.32 16.57 0.08
N LEU A 41 -2.34 15.61 0.99
CA LEU A 41 -1.97 14.23 0.72
C LEU A 41 -3.18 13.33 0.86
N GLU A 42 -3.45 12.51 -0.16
CA GLU A 42 -4.49 11.48 -0.10
C GLU A 42 -3.84 10.11 0.11
N LEU A 43 -4.25 9.41 1.16
CA LEU A 43 -3.83 8.06 1.50
C LEU A 43 -4.93 7.07 1.13
N ASP A 44 -4.53 5.89 0.66
CA ASP A 44 -5.45 4.75 0.65
C ASP A 44 -5.67 4.18 2.07
N LEU A 45 -6.69 3.33 2.23
CA LEU A 45 -7.04 2.77 3.54
C LEU A 45 -5.92 1.93 4.15
N ILE A 46 -5.10 1.25 3.34
CA ILE A 46 -3.99 0.42 3.82
C ILE A 46 -2.87 1.33 4.35
N GLU A 47 -2.46 2.33 3.57
CA GLU A 47 -1.45 3.32 3.96
C GLU A 47 -1.87 4.08 5.22
N ALA A 48 -3.14 4.50 5.29
CA ALA A 48 -3.67 5.24 6.42
C ALA A 48 -3.73 4.40 7.71
N THR A 49 -4.19 3.15 7.60
CA THR A 49 -4.25 2.21 8.75
C THR A 49 -2.85 1.94 9.29
N TYR A 50 -1.86 1.74 8.41
CA TYR A 50 -0.47 1.56 8.82
C TYR A 50 0.08 2.80 9.55
N LEU A 51 -0.16 4.01 9.03
CA LEU A 51 0.30 5.23 9.68
C LEU A 51 -0.40 5.51 11.01
N LEU A 52 -1.67 5.11 11.15
CA LEU A 52 -2.41 5.13 12.41
C LEU A 52 -1.78 4.17 13.43
N GLU A 53 -1.53 2.92 13.04
CA GLU A 53 -0.87 1.91 13.89
C GLU A 53 0.51 2.39 14.37
N LYS A 54 1.30 3.03 13.49
CA LYS A 54 2.60 3.60 13.85
C LYS A 54 2.52 4.90 14.68
N GLY A 55 1.32 5.37 15.02
CA GLY A 55 1.10 6.60 15.78
C GLY A 55 1.53 7.88 15.04
N LYS A 56 1.70 7.81 13.71
CA LYS A 56 2.12 8.94 12.87
C LYS A 56 0.95 9.75 12.33
N LEU A 57 -0.24 9.17 12.34
CA LEU A 57 -1.48 9.76 11.84
C LEU A 57 -2.61 9.55 12.84
N LYS A 58 -3.38 10.60 13.12
CA LYS A 58 -4.70 10.52 13.75
C LYS A 58 -5.75 10.65 12.66
N ILE A 59 -6.72 9.75 12.64
CA ILE A 59 -7.76 9.73 11.60
C ILE A 59 -9.08 10.12 12.23
N TYR A 60 -9.82 10.99 11.56
CA TYR A 60 -11.10 11.48 12.03
C TYR A 60 -12.20 11.31 10.98
N VAL A 61 -13.42 11.17 11.46
CA VAL A 61 -14.66 11.19 10.67
C VAL A 61 -15.58 12.30 11.16
N LYS A 62 -16.46 12.77 10.29
CA LYS A 62 -17.54 13.69 10.64
C LYS A 62 -18.82 12.89 10.90
N GLU A 63 -19.23 12.83 12.16
CA GLU A 63 -20.48 12.21 12.58
C GLU A 63 -21.34 13.24 13.32
N ASN A 64 -22.59 13.43 12.91
CA ASN A 64 -23.52 14.40 13.52
C ASN A 64 -22.91 15.81 13.65
N ASN A 65 -22.20 16.27 12.62
CA ASN A 65 -21.46 17.54 12.59
C ASN A 65 -20.34 17.69 13.65
N LYS A 66 -19.93 16.60 14.30
CA LYS A 66 -18.78 16.55 15.21
C LYS A 66 -17.66 15.72 14.64
N LYS A 67 -16.42 16.16 14.90
CA LYS A 67 -15.21 15.44 14.54
C LYS A 67 -14.97 14.34 15.59
N ARG A 68 -14.97 13.08 15.17
CA ARG A 68 -14.69 11.92 16.02
C ARG A 68 -13.43 11.22 15.53
N MET A 69 -12.54 10.87 16.44
CA MET A 69 -11.32 10.12 16.11
C MET A 69 -11.66 8.64 15.97
N LEU A 70 -11.06 7.98 14.98
CA LEU A 70 -11.13 6.53 14.79
C LEU A 70 -9.95 5.85 15.48
N ASP A 71 -10.22 4.72 16.13
CA ASP A 71 -9.17 3.81 16.57
C ASP A 71 -8.76 2.81 15.48
N LEU A 72 -7.72 2.02 15.75
CA LEU A 72 -7.20 1.04 14.80
C LEU A 72 -8.24 -0.04 14.45
N ARG A 73 -9.03 -0.49 15.43
CA ARG A 73 -10.03 -1.55 15.23
C ARG A 73 -11.16 -1.06 14.31
N GLU A 74 -11.59 0.19 14.49
CA GLU A 74 -12.56 0.82 13.59
C GLU A 74 -12.01 0.97 12.18
N MET A 75 -10.76 1.40 12.02
CA MET A 75 -10.11 1.50 10.71
C MET A 75 -9.98 0.15 10.02
N MET A 76 -9.61 -0.91 10.75
CA MET A 76 -9.56 -2.28 10.22
C MET A 76 -10.93 -2.71 9.69
N LYS A 77 -11.99 -2.51 10.47
CA LYS A 77 -13.37 -2.86 10.07
C LYS A 77 -13.82 -2.07 8.83
N ILE A 78 -13.46 -0.79 8.75
CA ILE A 78 -13.76 0.04 7.58
C ILE A 78 -13.03 -0.48 6.34
N GLY A 79 -11.75 -0.84 6.49
CA GLY A 79 -10.94 -1.41 5.42
C GLY A 79 -11.52 -2.73 4.90
N GLU A 80 -11.83 -3.67 5.80
CA GLU A 80 -12.45 -4.96 5.48
C GLU A 80 -13.79 -4.82 4.74
N GLY A 81 -14.58 -3.79 5.10
CA GLY A 81 -15.86 -3.52 4.44
C GLY A 81 -15.76 -2.91 3.04
N LYS A 82 -14.59 -2.38 2.64
CA LYS A 82 -14.41 -1.60 1.40
C LYS A 82 -13.40 -2.19 0.43
N VAL A 83 -12.43 -2.96 0.92
CA VAL A 83 -11.32 -3.47 0.13
C VAL A 83 -11.30 -4.99 0.23
N ASN A 84 -11.37 -5.66 -0.92
CA ASN A 84 -11.24 -7.12 -0.97
C ASN A 84 -9.88 -7.56 -0.43
N GLN A 85 -9.86 -8.60 0.41
CA GLN A 85 -8.64 -9.09 1.05
C GLN A 85 -7.87 -8.01 1.83
N PHE A 86 -8.57 -7.00 2.40
CA PHE A 86 -7.95 -5.89 3.11
C PHE A 86 -6.96 -6.36 4.18
N HIS A 87 -7.36 -7.32 5.01
CA HIS A 87 -6.52 -7.84 6.09
C HIS A 87 -5.18 -8.39 5.58
N ALA A 88 -5.22 -9.30 4.60
CA ALA A 88 -3.98 -9.85 4.00
C ALA A 88 -3.13 -8.75 3.33
N GLN A 89 -3.77 -7.83 2.61
CA GLN A 89 -3.08 -6.68 2.03
C GLN A 89 -2.41 -5.81 3.10
N TYR A 90 -3.08 -5.54 4.21
CA TYR A 90 -2.58 -4.75 5.32
C TYR A 90 -1.37 -5.42 5.99
N VAL A 91 -1.47 -6.70 6.34
CA VAL A 91 -0.38 -7.46 6.96
C VAL A 91 0.87 -7.46 6.08
N VAL A 92 0.72 -7.74 4.78
CA VAL A 92 1.82 -7.71 3.81
C VAL A 92 2.40 -6.31 3.66
N TYR A 93 1.56 -5.27 3.63
CA TYR A 93 2.02 -3.89 3.58
C TYR A 93 2.85 -3.53 4.81
N CYS A 94 2.39 -3.90 6.00
CA CYS A 94 3.10 -3.71 7.27
C CYS A 94 4.46 -4.41 7.25
N ASP A 95 4.51 -5.69 6.89
CA ASP A 95 5.76 -6.47 6.84
C ASP A 95 6.78 -5.84 5.88
N LEU A 96 6.36 -5.51 4.64
CA LEU A 96 7.23 -4.88 3.66
C LEU A 96 7.74 -3.51 4.12
N ARG A 97 6.87 -2.67 4.69
CA ARG A 97 7.25 -1.34 5.20
C ARG A 97 8.17 -1.44 6.41
N ASN A 98 7.91 -2.37 7.34
CA ASN A 98 8.76 -2.63 8.50
C ASN A 98 10.15 -3.13 8.08
N LYS A 99 10.25 -3.90 6.98
CA LYS A 99 11.52 -4.32 6.36
C LYS A 99 12.27 -3.19 5.63
N GLY A 100 11.68 -2.01 5.51
CA GLY A 100 12.29 -0.81 4.91
C GLY A 100 12.05 -0.65 3.41
N TYR A 101 11.17 -1.44 2.81
CA TYR A 101 10.83 -1.28 1.39
C TYR A 101 9.91 -0.08 1.17
N LEU A 102 10.02 0.52 -0.02
CA LEU A 102 9.03 1.48 -0.49
C LEU A 102 7.92 0.72 -1.23
N VAL A 103 6.69 0.87 -0.76
CA VAL A 103 5.51 0.15 -1.25
C VAL A 103 4.51 1.13 -1.83
N LYS A 104 4.08 0.91 -3.08
CA LYS A 104 2.98 1.66 -3.74
C LYS A 104 1.93 0.70 -4.27
N THR A 105 0.78 1.23 -4.67
CA THR A 105 -0.23 0.44 -5.38
C THR A 105 0.33 -0.25 -6.63
N GLY A 106 0.02 -1.54 -6.76
CA GLY A 106 0.35 -2.41 -7.89
C GLY A 106 -0.81 -2.63 -8.86
N TYR A 107 -1.98 -1.99 -8.66
CA TYR A 107 -3.20 -2.33 -9.41
C TYR A 107 -3.05 -2.25 -10.94
N LYS A 108 -2.22 -1.32 -11.44
CA LYS A 108 -1.89 -1.21 -12.87
C LYS A 108 -1.15 -2.44 -13.44
N PHE A 109 -0.65 -3.32 -12.58
CA PHE A 109 0.12 -4.52 -12.90
C PHE A 109 -0.60 -5.80 -12.45
N GLY A 110 -1.91 -5.72 -12.13
CA GLY A 110 -2.71 -6.87 -11.74
C GLY A 110 -2.35 -7.47 -10.38
N ALA A 111 -1.76 -6.67 -9.48
CA ALA A 111 -1.44 -7.08 -8.13
C ALA A 111 -1.72 -5.97 -7.12
N HIS A 112 -1.61 -6.26 -5.83
CA HIS A 112 -1.90 -5.30 -4.77
C HIS A 112 -0.81 -4.24 -4.66
N PHE A 113 0.46 -4.65 -4.72
CA PHE A 113 1.58 -3.75 -4.50
C PHE A 113 2.64 -3.82 -5.59
N ARG A 114 3.32 -2.68 -5.78
CA ARG A 114 4.63 -2.60 -6.40
C ARG A 114 5.62 -2.17 -5.32
N VAL A 115 6.73 -2.87 -5.24
CA VAL A 115 7.73 -2.72 -4.20
C VAL A 115 9.04 -2.33 -4.84
N TYR A 116 9.65 -1.28 -4.31
CA TYR A 116 10.95 -0.77 -4.73
C TYR A 116 11.99 -1.14 -3.69
N GLU A 117 13.26 -1.21 -4.12
CA GLU A 117 14.37 -1.52 -3.22
C GLU A 117 14.48 -0.52 -2.06
N LYS A 118 15.06 -0.97 -0.95
CA LYS A 118 15.33 -0.13 0.22
C LYS A 118 16.19 1.08 -0.16
N GLY A 119 15.86 2.24 0.40
CA GLY A 119 16.56 3.49 0.13
C GLY A 119 16.18 4.19 -1.19
N VAL A 120 15.33 3.58 -2.03
CA VAL A 120 14.78 4.24 -3.22
C VAL A 120 13.79 5.32 -2.82
N LYS A 121 13.91 6.51 -3.41
CA LYS A 121 12.93 7.60 -3.29
C LYS A 121 12.10 7.74 -4.55
N ILE A 122 10.89 8.28 -4.43
CA ILE A 122 10.05 8.56 -5.59
C ILE A 122 10.60 9.79 -6.30
N LYS A 123 11.16 9.59 -7.49
CA LYS A 123 11.55 10.70 -8.39
C LYS A 123 10.87 10.60 -9.74
N ARG A 124 10.63 11.77 -10.34
CA ARG A 124 10.24 11.93 -11.75
C ARG A 124 11.52 12.01 -12.60
N GLY A 125 11.46 11.56 -13.85
CA GLY A 125 12.60 11.60 -14.78
C GLY A 125 13.41 10.29 -14.84
N PRO A 126 14.66 10.35 -15.36
CA PRO A 126 15.50 9.17 -15.57
C PRO A 126 15.76 8.40 -14.28
N LYS A 127 15.67 7.06 -14.36
CA LYS A 127 15.85 6.16 -13.23
C LYS A 127 16.98 5.19 -13.51
N ALA A 128 17.82 4.96 -12.51
CA ALA A 128 18.75 3.86 -12.51
C ALA A 128 17.99 2.53 -12.37
N PRO A 129 18.55 1.40 -12.84
CA PRO A 129 17.89 0.10 -12.80
C PRO A 129 17.30 -0.28 -11.43
N PHE A 130 18.00 0.01 -10.33
CA PHE A 130 17.57 -0.31 -8.96
C PHE A 130 16.41 0.56 -8.45
N GLU A 131 16.11 1.69 -9.11
CA GLU A 131 15.02 2.61 -8.75
C GLU A 131 13.69 2.24 -9.43
N HIS A 132 13.70 1.18 -10.25
CA HIS A 132 12.49 0.58 -10.80
C HIS A 132 11.84 -0.38 -9.80
N THR A 133 10.61 -0.78 -10.11
CA THR A 133 9.88 -1.78 -9.32
C THR A 133 10.69 -3.08 -9.26
N LYS A 134 11.06 -3.51 -8.05
CA LYS A 134 11.74 -4.78 -7.79
C LYS A 134 10.75 -5.94 -7.80
N PHE A 135 9.66 -5.80 -7.02
CA PHE A 135 8.63 -6.81 -6.88
C PHE A 135 7.24 -6.26 -7.24
N VAL A 136 6.43 -7.12 -7.84
CA VAL A 136 4.97 -6.96 -7.93
C VAL A 136 4.37 -8.01 -7.01
N VAL A 137 3.70 -7.56 -5.94
CA VAL A 137 3.26 -8.42 -4.84
C VAL A 137 1.74 -8.55 -4.84
N HIS A 138 1.27 -9.79 -4.86
CA HIS A 138 -0.14 -10.15 -4.71
C HIS A 138 -0.34 -10.81 -3.34
N ALA A 139 -1.01 -10.10 -2.43
CA ALA A 139 -1.28 -10.55 -1.07
C ALA A 139 -2.60 -11.35 -0.96
N VAL A 140 -2.58 -12.51 -0.33
CA VAL A 140 -3.76 -13.36 -0.09
C VAL A 140 -3.67 -14.05 1.28
N PRO A 141 -4.80 -14.42 1.90
CA PRO A 141 -4.79 -15.37 3.01
C PRO A 141 -4.45 -16.78 2.53
N GLU A 142 -3.92 -17.61 3.42
CA GLU A 142 -3.56 -19.02 3.16
C GLU A 142 -4.75 -19.84 2.63
N GLU A 143 -5.96 -19.54 3.09
CA GLU A 143 -7.18 -20.25 2.70
C GLU A 143 -7.80 -19.72 1.39
N ALA A 144 -7.19 -18.72 0.75
CA ALA A 144 -7.72 -18.17 -0.49
C ALA A 144 -7.75 -19.23 -1.60
N ALA A 145 -8.86 -19.28 -2.34
CA ALA A 145 -8.94 -20.07 -3.55
C ALA A 145 -7.86 -19.62 -4.54
N PHE A 146 -7.06 -20.58 -5.03
CA PHE A 146 -5.95 -20.30 -5.93
C PHE A 146 -6.33 -20.57 -7.38
N SER A 147 -6.36 -19.50 -8.19
CA SER A 147 -6.70 -19.57 -9.62
C SER A 147 -5.43 -19.51 -10.49
N LEU A 148 -5.09 -20.64 -11.12
CA LEU A 148 -3.98 -20.72 -12.06
C LEU A 148 -4.08 -19.71 -13.22
N PRO A 149 -5.27 -19.44 -13.81
CA PRO A 149 -5.42 -18.40 -14.81
C PRO A 149 -5.11 -16.99 -14.28
N GLU A 150 -5.53 -16.66 -13.06
CA GLU A 150 -5.23 -15.36 -12.42
C GLU A 150 -3.74 -15.20 -12.18
N MET A 151 -3.11 -16.24 -11.62
CA MET A 151 -1.66 -16.29 -11.42
C MET A 151 -0.91 -16.06 -12.74
N SER A 152 -1.28 -16.79 -13.80
CA SER A 152 -0.65 -16.66 -15.12
C SER A 152 -0.76 -15.23 -15.69
N ARG A 153 -1.93 -14.58 -15.54
CA ARG A 153 -2.11 -13.17 -15.95
C ARG A 153 -1.23 -12.22 -15.15
N ALA A 154 -1.17 -12.38 -13.83
CA ALA A 154 -0.39 -11.51 -12.96
C ALA A 154 1.13 -11.65 -13.22
N VAL A 155 1.63 -12.87 -13.40
CA VAL A 155 3.04 -13.13 -13.80
C VAL A 155 3.37 -12.44 -15.12
N ARG A 156 2.48 -12.54 -16.12
CA ARG A 156 2.68 -11.87 -17.42
C ARG A 156 2.77 -10.35 -17.28
N LEU A 157 1.91 -9.74 -16.45
CA LEU A 157 1.91 -8.29 -16.22
C LEU A 157 3.19 -7.81 -15.51
N ALA A 158 3.69 -8.56 -14.53
CA ALA A 158 4.95 -8.26 -13.86
C ALA A 158 6.16 -8.36 -14.81
N HIS A 159 6.19 -9.37 -15.68
CA HIS A 159 7.24 -9.54 -16.68
C HIS A 159 7.32 -8.35 -17.67
N ASN A 160 6.19 -7.71 -18.02
CA ASN A 160 6.18 -6.55 -18.91
C ASN A 160 6.98 -5.35 -18.36
N ILE A 161 7.09 -5.23 -17.04
CA ILE A 161 7.88 -4.18 -16.39
C ILE A 161 9.21 -4.68 -15.83
N ARG A 162 9.63 -5.90 -16.20
CA ARG A 162 10.85 -6.57 -15.71
C ARG A 162 10.91 -6.67 -14.18
N ALA A 163 9.76 -6.72 -13.52
CA ALA A 163 9.65 -6.91 -12.08
C ALA A 163 9.41 -8.39 -11.76
N THR A 164 9.90 -8.81 -10.59
CA THR A 164 9.66 -10.17 -10.09
C THR A 164 8.25 -10.25 -9.53
N PHE A 165 7.46 -11.23 -9.97
CA PHE A 165 6.14 -11.45 -9.39
C PHE A 165 6.25 -12.30 -8.12
N VAL A 166 5.60 -11.85 -7.06
CA VAL A 166 5.65 -12.47 -5.75
C VAL A 166 4.23 -12.66 -5.21
N TRP A 167 3.92 -13.88 -4.80
CA TRP A 167 2.72 -14.19 -4.04
C TRP A 167 3.04 -14.09 -2.55
N ALA A 168 2.35 -13.23 -1.83
CA ALA A 168 2.50 -13.09 -0.38
C ALA A 168 1.31 -13.76 0.30
N VAL A 169 1.57 -14.91 0.93
CA VAL A 169 0.57 -15.71 1.63
C VAL A 169 0.62 -15.35 3.11
N VAL A 170 -0.52 -14.97 3.65
CA VAL A 170 -0.69 -14.59 5.06
C VAL A 170 -1.43 -15.73 5.77
N ASP A 171 -0.83 -16.28 6.81
CA ASP A 171 -1.48 -17.32 7.62
C ASP A 171 -2.36 -16.71 8.74
N LYS A 172 -2.93 -17.59 9.57
CA LYS A 172 -3.82 -17.20 10.69
C LYS A 172 -3.10 -16.47 11.83
N GLU A 173 -1.78 -16.60 11.91
CA GLU A 173 -0.94 -15.95 12.91
C GLU A 173 -0.40 -14.60 12.42
N ASN A 174 -0.78 -14.18 11.19
CA ASN A 174 -0.32 -13.01 10.48
C ASN A 174 1.15 -13.07 10.02
N ASP A 175 1.72 -14.27 9.95
CA ASP A 175 3.03 -14.46 9.36
C ASP A 175 2.92 -14.46 7.83
N VAL A 176 3.92 -13.86 7.17
CA VAL A 176 3.93 -13.67 5.72
C VAL A 176 4.99 -14.54 5.08
N THR A 177 4.55 -15.48 4.24
CA THR A 177 5.42 -16.29 3.38
C THR A 177 5.37 -15.77 1.95
N TYR A 178 6.55 -15.50 1.37
CA TYR A 178 6.69 -14.95 0.02
C TYR A 178 7.15 -16.01 -0.98
N TYR A 179 6.36 -16.25 -2.01
CA TYR A 179 6.68 -17.16 -3.11
C TYR A 179 6.98 -16.39 -4.39
N GLU A 180 8.18 -16.60 -4.93
CA GLU A 180 8.53 -16.09 -6.25
C GLU A 180 7.96 -17.01 -7.33
N ILE A 181 7.24 -16.44 -8.30
CA ILE A 181 6.66 -17.20 -9.41
C ILE A 181 7.27 -16.72 -10.72
N LYS A 182 7.94 -17.65 -11.42
CA LYS A 182 8.60 -17.39 -12.70
C LYS A 182 7.90 -18.09 -13.84
N ARG A 183 7.74 -17.39 -14.96
CA ARG A 183 7.45 -18.06 -16.23
C ARG A 183 8.73 -18.68 -16.78
N LEU A 184 8.79 -20.00 -16.80
CA LEU A 184 9.82 -20.75 -17.51
C LEU A 184 9.40 -20.94 -18.97
N LYS A 185 10.33 -20.71 -19.90
CA LYS A 185 10.21 -21.19 -21.27
C LYS A 185 11.09 -22.44 -21.35
N PRO A 186 10.51 -23.62 -21.63
CA PRO A 186 11.28 -24.84 -21.88
C PRO A 186 12.29 -24.66 -23.01
#